data_AF-A0A497IHM9-F1
#
_entry.id   AF-A0A497IHM9-F1
#
_cell.length_a   1.000
_cell.length_b   1.000
_cell.length_c   1.000
_cell.angle_alpha   90.00
_cell.angle_beta   90.00
_cell.angle_gamma   90.00
#
_symmetry.space_group_name_H-M   'P 1'
#
loop_
_entity.id
_entity.type
_entity.pdbx_description
1 polymer ?
#
loop_
_entity_poly.entity_id
_entity_poly.type
_entity_poly.pdbx_seq_one_letter_code
_entity_poly.pdbx_strand_id
1 'polypeptide(L)'
;MVEKERREKLVLMIQEGCPHCKDEIERHREEIEKGEMVVRDLSKDDSAYRFALAVNLRYVPELLKITTDGRKVEICRLSRGDMKPAQCKVIDLD
;
A
#
# COMPACT_ATOMS: atom_id res chain seq x y z
N MET A 1 -30.05 0.37 -7.54
CA MET A 1 -29.20 0.28 -6.34
C MET A 1 -27.78 0.17 -6.84
N VAL A 2 -26.96 1.22 -6.70
CA VAL A 2 -25.57 1.18 -7.15
C VAL A 2 -24.81 0.41 -6.07
N GLU A 3 -24.42 -0.83 -6.38
CA GLU A 3 -23.46 -1.56 -5.57
C GLU A 3 -22.22 -0.68 -5.45
N LYS A 4 -21.95 -0.17 -4.24
CA LYS A 4 -20.65 0.46 -3.96
C LYS A 4 -19.64 -0.66 -4.10
N GLU A 5 -19.00 -0.76 -5.26
CA GLU A 5 -17.94 -1.74 -5.48
C GLU A 5 -16.82 -1.46 -4.47
N ARG A 6 -16.75 -2.29 -3.44
CA ARG A 6 -15.62 -2.32 -2.52
C ARG A 6 -14.39 -2.74 -3.32
N ARG A 7 -13.46 -1.81 -3.54
CA ARG A 7 -12.23 -2.07 -4.28
C ARG A 7 -11.07 -2.18 -3.32
N GLU A 8 -10.34 -3.28 -3.39
CA GLU A 8 -9.16 -3.53 -2.57
C GLU A 8 -7.91 -3.53 -3.46
N LYS A 9 -6.84 -2.91 -2.97
CA LYS A 9 -5.52 -2.91 -3.63
C LYS A 9 -4.43 -3.13 -2.60
N LEU A 10 -3.49 -4.02 -2.93
CA LEU A 10 -2.25 -4.18 -2.18
C LEU A 10 -1.18 -3.27 -2.81
N VAL A 11 -0.45 -2.56 -1.98
CA VAL A 11 0.60 -1.64 -2.40
C VAL A 11 1.85 -1.89 -1.58
N LEU A 12 2.97 -2.13 -2.25
CA LEU A 12 4.29 -2.19 -1.64
C LEU A 12 5.01 -0.85 -1.88
N MET A 13 5.22 -0.12 -0.80
CA MET A 13 5.94 1.17 -0.82
C MET A 13 7.42 0.91 -0.65
N ILE A 14 8.23 1.37 -1.60
CA ILE A 14 9.70 1.20 -1.61
C ILE A 14 10.39 2.54 -1.84
N GLN A 15 11.72 2.54 -1.74
CA GLN A 15 12.55 3.67 -2.13
C GLN A 15 13.85 3.17 -2.75
N GLU A 16 14.40 3.91 -3.72
CA GLU A 16 15.74 3.63 -4.24
C GLU A 16 16.79 3.68 -3.11
N GLY A 17 17.77 2.77 -3.16
CA GLY A 17 18.81 2.66 -2.13
C GLY A 17 18.38 1.92 -0.85
N CYS A 18 17.14 1.44 -0.74
CA CYS A 18 16.65 0.63 0.37
C CYS A 18 17.10 -0.84 0.24
N PRO A 19 18.00 -1.35 1.10
CA PRO A 19 18.51 -2.72 0.97
C PRO A 19 17.41 -3.76 1.15
N HIS A 20 16.56 -3.57 2.16
CA HIS A 20 15.46 -4.48 2.50
C HIS A 20 14.32 -4.48 1.47
N CYS A 21 14.23 -3.45 0.62
CA CYS A 21 13.16 -3.36 -0.37
C CYS A 21 13.32 -4.40 -1.49
N LYS A 22 14.55 -4.80 -1.83
CA LYS A 22 14.79 -5.86 -2.81
C LYS A 22 14.26 -7.21 -2.31
N ASP A 23 14.57 -7.54 -1.06
CA ASP A 23 14.12 -8.80 -0.44
C ASP A 23 12.59 -8.85 -0.36
N GLU A 24 11.94 -7.73 -0.07
CA GLU A 24 10.48 -7.66 0.00
C GLU A 24 9.83 -7.77 -1.38
N ILE A 25 10.42 -7.17 -2.43
CA ILE A 25 9.92 -7.33 -3.81
C ILE A 25 10.02 -8.80 -4.25
N GLU A 26 11.15 -9.46 -4.01
CA GLU A 26 11.30 -10.88 -4.38
C GLU A 26 10.33 -11.78 -3.59
N ARG A 27 10.06 -11.45 -2.32
CA ARG A 27 9.08 -12.18 -1.50
C ARG A 27 7.66 -12.14 -2.06
N HIS A 28 7.24 -11.00 -2.61
CA HIS A 28 5.89 -10.79 -3.16
C HIS A 28 5.89 -10.75 -4.69
N ARG A 29 6.89 -11.35 -5.33
CA ARG A 29 7.10 -11.27 -6.77
C ARG A 29 5.92 -11.83 -7.55
N GLU A 30 5.34 -12.94 -7.07
CA GLU A 30 4.22 -13.60 -7.72
C GLU A 30 2.96 -12.70 -7.72
N GLU A 31 2.64 -12.08 -6.58
CA GLU A 31 1.53 -11.14 -6.43
C GLU A 31 1.74 -9.88 -7.29
N ILE A 32 2.99 -9.42 -7.43
CA ILE A 32 3.35 -8.29 -8.29
C ILE A 32 3.15 -8.67 -9.76
N GLU A 33 3.66 -9.82 -10.20
CA GLU A 33 3.54 -10.30 -11.59
C GLU A 33 2.09 -10.58 -11.99
N LYS A 34 1.26 -11.05 -11.06
CA LYS A 34 -0.20 -11.24 -11.25
C LYS A 34 -0.99 -9.92 -11.25
N GLY A 35 -0.36 -8.81 -10.87
CA GLY A 35 -1.02 -7.50 -10.73
C GLY A 35 -1.92 -7.38 -9.49
N GLU A 36 -1.80 -8.31 -8.54
CA GLU A 36 -2.50 -8.30 -7.26
C GLU A 36 -1.87 -7.29 -6.28
N MET A 37 -0.58 -7.02 -6.44
CA MET A 37 0.18 -6.03 -5.68
C MET A 37 0.85 -5.00 -6.60
N VAL A 38 0.71 -3.72 -6.25
CA VAL A 38 1.35 -2.61 -6.98
C VAL A 38 2.57 -2.13 -6.21
N VAL A 39 3.72 -2.06 -6.87
CA VAL A 39 4.93 -1.47 -6.28
C VAL A 39 4.95 0.03 -6.57
N ARG A 40 5.21 0.85 -5.54
CA ARG A 40 5.33 2.31 -5.65
C ARG A 40 6.65 2.78 -5.05
N ASP A 41 7.47 3.42 -5.87
CA ASP A 41 8.78 3.93 -5.48
C ASP A 41 8.69 5.41 -5.08
N LEU A 42 8.88 5.68 -3.79
CA LEU A 42 8.83 7.02 -3.21
C LEU A 42 9.90 7.98 -3.77
N SER A 43 10.97 7.46 -4.35
CA SER A 43 12.03 8.27 -4.96
C SER A 43 11.74 8.67 -6.41
N LYS A 44 10.77 8.03 -7.06
CA LYS A 44 10.46 8.22 -8.49
C LYS A 44 9.01 8.64 -8.75
N ASP A 45 8.13 8.47 -7.77
CA ASP A 45 6.71 8.76 -7.89
C ASP A 45 6.28 9.81 -6.84
N ASP A 46 6.17 11.06 -7.28
CA ASP A 46 5.72 12.18 -6.45
C ASP A 46 4.35 11.94 -5.81
N SER A 47 3.45 11.23 -6.50
CA SER A 47 2.12 10.93 -5.99
C SER A 47 2.19 9.92 -4.85
N ALA A 48 3.04 8.90 -4.97
CA ALA A 48 3.33 7.94 -3.91
C ALA A 48 4.01 8.60 -2.72
N TYR A 49 4.95 9.52 -2.96
CA TYR A 49 5.61 10.31 -1.92
C TYR A 49 4.62 11.16 -1.12
N ARG A 50 3.76 11.93 -1.79
CA ARG A 50 2.71 12.73 -1.12
C ARG A 50 1.72 11.86 -0.35
N PHE A 51 1.34 10.72 -0.91
CA PHE A 51 0.48 9.75 -0.24
C PHE A 51 1.13 9.22 1.05
N ALA A 52 2.41 8.82 0.98
CA ALA A 52 3.18 8.38 2.13
C ALA A 52 3.21 9.44 3.25
N LEU A 53 3.40 10.72 2.90
CA LEU A 53 3.33 11.81 3.88
C LEU A 53 1.92 11.93 4.51
N ALA A 54 0.86 11.88 3.71
CA ALA A 54 -0.53 11.99 4.20
C ALA A 54 -0.94 10.87 5.17
N VAL A 55 -0.36 9.67 4.99
CA VAL A 55 -0.57 8.52 5.87
C VAL A 55 0.52 8.36 6.93
N ASN A 56 1.43 9.34 7.07
CA ASN A 56 2.55 9.35 8.00
C ASN A 56 3.38 8.06 7.92
N LEU A 57 3.65 7.61 6.70
CA LEU A 57 4.55 6.50 6.40
C LEU A 57 5.98 6.96 6.67
N ARG A 58 6.65 6.35 7.65
CA ARG A 58 7.99 6.79 8.08
C ARG A 58 9.13 5.92 7.56
N TYR A 59 8.81 4.69 7.19
CA TYR A 59 9.80 3.67 6.85
C TYR A 59 9.34 2.89 5.63
N VAL A 60 10.32 2.36 4.89
CA VAL A 60 10.14 1.43 3.78
C VAL A 60 11.08 0.23 3.99
N PRO A 61 10.80 -0.96 3.42
CA PRO A 61 9.59 -1.29 2.66
C PRO A 61 8.35 -1.32 3.56
N GLU A 62 7.19 -0.89 3.06
CA GLU A 62 5.93 -1.00 3.81
C GLU A 62 4.82 -1.56 2.91
N LEU A 63 4.10 -2.54 3.44
CA LEU A 63 2.94 -3.13 2.76
C LEU A 63 1.67 -2.46 3.24
N LEU A 64 0.86 -2.01 2.28
CA LEU A 64 -0.40 -1.33 2.53
C LEU A 64 -1.53 -2.07 1.82
N LYS A 65 -2.65 -2.26 2.52
CA LYS A 65 -3.93 -2.60 1.92
C LYS A 65 -4.78 -1.33 1.89
N ILE A 66 -5.18 -0.93 0.69
CA ILE A 66 -6.08 0.21 0.46
C ILE A 66 -7.44 -0.35 0.05
N THR A 67 -8.45 -0.12 0.88
CA THR A 67 -9.82 -0.51 0.62
C THR A 67 -10.66 0.75 0.41
N THR A 68 -11.27 0.88 -0.77
CA THR A 68 -12.19 1.97 -1.09
C THR A 68 -13.62 1.45 -1.07
N ASP A 69 -14.47 2.07 -0.24
CA ASP A 69 -15.91 1.80 -0.14
C ASP A 69 -16.69 3.11 -0.29
N GLY A 70 -17.11 3.40 -1.52
CA GLY A 70 -17.78 4.65 -1.87
C GLY A 70 -16.93 5.87 -1.56
N ARG A 71 -17.26 6.60 -0.49
CA ARG A 71 -16.53 7.80 -0.03
C ARG A 71 -15.51 7.51 1.07
N LYS A 72 -15.40 6.25 1.51
CA LYS A 72 -14.47 5.85 2.57
C LYS A 72 -13.26 5.18 1.96
N VAL A 73 -12.09 5.61 2.38
CA VAL A 73 -10.82 4.97 2.05
C VAL A 73 -10.21 4.48 3.35
N GLU A 74 -10.10 3.17 3.50
CA GLU A 74 -9.37 2.53 4.59
C GLU A 74 -7.97 2.15 4.09
N ILE A 75 -6.94 2.51 4.87
CA ILE A 75 -5.55 2.23 4.58
C ILE A 75 -4.99 1.48 5.77
N CYS A 76 -4.70 0.20 5.57
CA CYS A 76 -4.14 -0.68 6.58
C CYS A 76 -2.68 -1.00 6.27
N ARG A 77 -1.79 -0.76 7.23
CA ARG A 77 -0.43 -1.28 7.23
C ARG A 77 -0.47 -2.76 7.53
N LEU A 78 0.13 -3.56 6.68
CA LEU A 78 0.18 -5.01 6.83
C LEU A 78 1.47 -5.42 7.51
N SER A 79 1.37 -6.37 8.42
CA SER A 79 2.51 -7.06 8.99
C SER A 79 3.22 -7.88 7.91
N ARG A 80 4.55 -7.75 7.82
CA ARG A 80 5.39 -8.45 6.82
C ARG A 80 5.43 -9.97 7.01
N GLY A 81 5.00 -10.47 8.17
CA GLY A 81 5.05 -11.90 8.49
C GLY A 81 3.80 -12.67 8.10
N ASP A 82 2.62 -12.09 8.34
CA ASP A 82 1.33 -12.77 8.19
C ASP A 82 0.31 -12.00 7.33
N MET A 83 0.73 -10.89 6.72
CA MET A 83 -0.10 -10.04 5.86
C MET A 83 -1.39 -9.53 6.54
N LYS A 84 -1.43 -9.54 7.87
CA LYS A 84 -2.59 -9.05 8.62
C LYS A 84 -2.47 -7.54 8.88
N PRO A 85 -3.61 -6.84 8.97
CA PRO A 85 -3.62 -5.43 9.34
C PRO A 85 -3.03 -5.22 10.73
N ALA A 86 -1.92 -4.50 10.81
CA ALA A 86 -1.29 -4.09 12.06
C ALA A 86 -1.83 -2.73 12.53
N GLN A 87 -2.07 -1.81 11.59
CA GLN A 87 -2.60 -0.48 11.88
C GLN A 87 -3.45 0.01 10.70
N CYS A 88 -4.69 0.42 10.95
CA CYS A 88 -5.58 0.97 9.92
C CYS A 88 -5.93 2.43 10.19
N LYS A 89 -6.06 3.19 9.11
CA LYS A 89 -6.58 4.56 9.13
C LYS A 89 -7.72 4.66 8.12
N VAL A 90 -8.87 5.16 8.56
CA VAL A 90 -10.00 5.45 7.69
C VAL A 90 -10.00 6.95 7.37
N ILE A 91 -10.23 7.26 6.10
CA ILE A 91 -10.32 8.62 5.57
C ILE A 91 -11.68 8.72 4.88
N ASP A 92 -12.49 9.69 5.31
CA ASP A 92 -13.70 10.08 4.61
C ASP A 92 -13.34 11.13 3.55
N LEU A 93 -13.72 10.87 2.31
CA LEU A 93 -13.64 11.82 1.20
C LEU A 93 -14.92 12.67 1.24
N ASP A 94 -14.85 13.81 1.95
CA ASP A 94 -15.88 14.86 1.94
C ASP A 94 -16.10 15.45 0.52
#